data_AF-A0A819LFU5-F1
#
_entry.id   AF-A0A819LFU5-F1
#
_cell.length_a   1.000
_cell.length_b   1.000
_cell.length_c   1.000
_cell.angle_alpha   90.00
_cell.angle_beta   90.00
_cell.angle_gamma   90.00
#
_symmetry.space_group_name_H-M   'P 1'
#
loop_
_entity.id
_entity.type
_entity.pdbx_description
1 polymer ?
#
loop_
_entity_poly.entity_id
_entity_poly.type
_entity_poly.pdbx_seq_one_letter_code
_entity_poly.pdbx_strand_id
1 'polypeptide(L)'
;MVFKQDMLIWSIAVVVILYILQGVIAGLITSIPLYLTSYKASWEQQGTFSWVTYPFSFKILWAPIIDSVYIRRFGRNQTWLIPIQLIIGIILFILSFYLESLLINLEIIRLTIVFLLICLLIASQDIVVDGWSVCLFSSINPQWSSTCQTIGLTVGGFIGSTILLTFESSNFTNKYIREPLSHPHRSKGLFSIEQFISFVVSKMTETADE
;
A
#
# COMPACT_ATOMS: atom_id res chain seq x y z
N MET A 1 0.59 32.55 -16.23
CA MET A 1 -0.19 31.32 -16.49
C MET A 1 0.70 30.08 -16.51
N VAL A 2 1.82 30.08 -17.23
CA VAL A 2 2.78 28.94 -17.31
C VAL A 2 3.23 28.44 -15.92
N PHE A 3 3.70 29.32 -15.04
CA PHE A 3 4.09 28.95 -13.66
C PHE A 3 2.99 28.28 -12.82
N LYS A 4 1.71 28.61 -13.04
CA LYS A 4 0.59 28.02 -12.30
C LYS A 4 0.22 26.64 -12.86
N GLN A 5 0.56 26.40 -14.13
CA GLN A 5 0.30 25.15 -14.84
C GLN A 5 1.38 24.11 -14.57
N ASP A 6 2.65 24.52 -14.47
CA ASP A 6 3.74 23.63 -14.04
C ASP A 6 3.51 23.14 -12.61
N MET A 7 3.17 24.05 -11.68
CA MET A 7 2.84 23.72 -10.28
C MET A 7 1.64 22.76 -10.17
N LEU A 8 0.68 22.84 -11.09
CA LEU A 8 -0.46 21.93 -11.14
C LEU A 8 -0.05 20.52 -11.56
N ILE A 9 0.79 20.40 -12.60
CA ILE A 9 1.24 19.10 -13.13
C ILE A 9 2.03 18.35 -12.06
N TRP A 10 2.92 19.05 -11.35
CA TRP A 10 3.65 18.49 -10.21
C TRP A 10 2.73 18.00 -9.11
N SER A 11 1.74 18.81 -8.73
CA SER A 11 0.74 18.46 -7.72
C SER A 11 -0.07 17.20 -8.10
N ILE A 12 -0.48 17.09 -9.36
CA ILE A 12 -1.17 15.90 -9.89
C ILE A 12 -0.26 14.69 -9.84
N ALA A 13 0.99 14.82 -10.29
CA ALA A 13 1.94 13.72 -10.30
C ALA A 13 2.18 13.16 -8.89
N VAL A 14 2.42 14.03 -7.90
CA VAL A 14 2.65 13.61 -6.51
C VAL A 14 1.43 12.88 -5.93
N VAL A 15 0.23 13.45 -6.09
CA VAL A 15 -1.02 12.83 -5.59
C VAL A 15 -1.27 11.48 -6.24
N VAL A 16 -1.07 11.37 -7.57
CA VAL A 16 -1.21 10.10 -8.28
C VAL A 16 -0.21 9.07 -7.78
N ILE A 17 1.06 9.44 -7.60
CA ILE A 17 2.10 8.53 -7.09
C ILE A 17 1.74 8.02 -5.69
N LEU A 18 1.27 8.89 -4.80
CA LEU A 18 0.83 8.50 -3.46
C LEU A 18 -0.32 7.49 -3.50
N TYR A 19 -1.33 7.73 -4.36
CA TYR A 19 -2.42 6.77 -4.55
C TYR A 19 -1.97 5.45 -5.20
N ILE A 20 -0.95 5.47 -6.08
CA ILE A 20 -0.34 4.24 -6.62
C ILE A 20 0.31 3.45 -5.48
N LEU A 21 1.11 4.09 -4.62
CA LEU A 21 1.77 3.44 -3.49
C LEU A 21 0.74 2.83 -2.53
N GLN A 22 -0.34 3.56 -2.23
CA GLN A 22 -1.44 3.05 -1.42
C GLN A 22 -2.15 1.88 -2.10
N GLY A 23 -2.39 1.98 -3.41
CA GLY A 23 -2.98 0.92 -4.22
C GLY A 23 -2.16 -0.37 -4.20
N VAL A 24 -0.82 -0.26 -4.25
CA VAL A 24 0.08 -1.44 -4.17
C VAL A 24 -0.12 -2.18 -2.84
N ILE A 25 -0.17 -1.46 -1.72
CA ILE A 25 -0.35 -2.08 -0.41
C ILE A 25 -1.75 -2.70 -0.30
N ALA A 26 -2.79 -2.03 -0.82
CA ALA A 26 -4.13 -2.59 -0.88
C ALA A 26 -4.19 -3.87 -1.75
N GLY A 27 -3.51 -3.89 -2.89
CA GLY A 27 -3.38 -5.05 -3.78
C GLY A 27 -2.65 -6.23 -3.13
N LEU A 28 -1.68 -5.96 -2.26
CA LEU A 28 -1.02 -7.00 -1.45
C LEU A 28 -2.02 -7.65 -0.47
N ILE A 29 -2.82 -6.85 0.22
CA ILE A 29 -3.80 -7.34 1.20
C ILE A 29 -4.87 -8.22 0.54
N THR A 30 -5.35 -7.82 -0.64
CA THR A 30 -6.35 -8.60 -1.40
C THR A 30 -5.80 -9.92 -1.94
N SER A 31 -4.47 -10.06 -2.01
CA SER A 31 -3.80 -11.28 -2.49
C SER A 31 -3.58 -12.34 -1.40
N ILE A 32 -3.62 -11.98 -0.12
CA ILE A 32 -3.40 -12.92 0.99
C ILE A 32 -4.40 -14.09 1.04
N PRO A 33 -5.71 -13.90 0.80
CA PRO A 33 -6.66 -15.02 0.70
C PRO A 33 -6.31 -16.03 -0.41
N LEU A 34 -5.72 -15.57 -1.52
CA LEU A 34 -5.24 -16.44 -2.59
C LEU A 34 -4.07 -17.31 -2.12
N TYR A 35 -3.17 -16.74 -1.32
CA TYR A 35 -2.09 -17.50 -0.66
C TYR A 35 -2.65 -18.53 0.32
N LEU A 36 -3.59 -18.13 1.19
CA LEU A 36 -4.23 -19.06 2.15
C LEU A 36 -4.89 -20.25 1.43
N THR A 37 -5.49 -20.02 0.26
CA THR A 37 -6.06 -21.10 -0.57
C THR A 37 -4.99 -22.09 -1.04
N SER A 38 -3.80 -21.61 -1.40
CA SER A 38 -2.67 -22.45 -1.83
C SER A 38 -2.15 -23.35 -0.70
N TYR A 39 -2.24 -22.90 0.55
CA TYR A 39 -1.89 -23.68 1.75
C TYR A 39 -3.04 -24.56 2.28
N LYS A 40 -4.12 -24.74 1.50
CA LYS A 40 -5.31 -25.53 1.87
C LYS A 40 -6.03 -25.03 3.14
N ALA A 41 -6.00 -23.72 3.40
CA ALA A 41 -6.76 -23.12 4.51
C ALA A 41 -8.27 -23.33 4.32
N SER A 42 -9.01 -23.48 5.42
CA SER A 42 -10.46 -23.69 5.38
C SER A 42 -11.22 -22.42 4.98
N TRP A 43 -12.46 -22.57 4.53
CA TRP A 43 -13.33 -21.42 4.21
C TRP A 43 -13.64 -20.56 5.44
N GLU A 44 -13.75 -21.17 6.63
CA GLU A 44 -13.94 -20.46 7.90
C GLU A 44 -12.74 -19.58 8.24
N GLN A 45 -11.55 -20.09 7.98
CA GLN A 45 -10.28 -19.40 8.17
C GLN A 45 -10.14 -18.19 7.24
N GLN A 46 -10.52 -18.34 5.97
CA GLN A 46 -10.59 -17.21 5.03
C GLN A 46 -11.66 -16.19 5.44
N GLY A 47 -12.82 -16.65 5.92
CA GLY A 47 -13.86 -15.79 6.48
C GLY A 47 -13.37 -14.97 7.68
N THR A 48 -12.52 -15.57 8.52
CA THR A 48 -11.88 -14.87 9.66
C THR A 48 -10.90 -13.79 9.19
N PHE A 49 -10.25 -13.97 8.04
CA PHE A 49 -9.37 -12.94 7.47
C PHE A 49 -10.15 -11.75 6.88
N SER A 50 -11.37 -11.95 6.36
CA SER A 50 -12.19 -10.86 5.78
C SER A 50 -12.49 -9.70 6.75
N TRP A 51 -12.37 -9.92 8.06
CA TRP A 51 -12.47 -8.88 9.09
C TRP A 51 -11.45 -7.76 8.93
N VAL A 52 -10.33 -8.03 8.25
CA VAL A 52 -9.27 -7.07 7.94
C VAL A 52 -9.78 -5.85 7.16
N THR A 53 -10.88 -5.97 6.41
CA THR A 53 -11.43 -4.87 5.61
C THR A 53 -12.28 -3.89 6.43
N TYR A 54 -12.76 -4.28 7.62
CA TYR A 54 -13.66 -3.47 8.43
C TYR A 54 -13.13 -2.09 8.86
N PRO A 55 -11.83 -1.88 9.12
CA PRO A 55 -11.31 -0.54 9.37
C PRO A 55 -11.66 0.47 8.26
N PHE A 56 -11.70 0.06 6.99
CA PHE A 56 -12.10 0.98 5.90
C PHE A 56 -13.55 1.45 6.02
N SER A 57 -14.44 0.64 6.59
CA SER A 57 -15.82 1.04 6.87
C SER A 57 -15.92 1.96 8.08
N PHE A 58 -15.10 1.71 9.11
CA PHE A 58 -15.12 2.48 10.36
C PHE A 58 -14.29 3.76 10.33
N LYS A 59 -13.52 4.01 9.27
CA LYS A 59 -12.58 5.15 9.16
C LYS A 59 -13.22 6.52 9.44
N ILE A 60 -14.51 6.65 9.15
CA ILE A 60 -15.31 7.87 9.43
C ILE A 60 -15.33 8.21 10.92
N LEU A 61 -15.26 7.22 11.82
CA LEU A 61 -15.35 7.44 13.27
C LEU A 61 -14.14 8.19 13.84
N TRP A 62 -12.94 7.93 13.33
CA TRP A 62 -11.70 8.55 13.83
C TRP A 62 -11.14 9.63 12.89
N ALA A 63 -11.76 9.86 11.73
CA ALA A 63 -11.41 10.97 10.84
C ALA A 63 -11.39 12.34 11.56
N PRO A 64 -12.37 12.70 12.42
CA PRO A 64 -12.33 13.98 13.14
C PRO A 64 -11.15 14.09 14.11
N ILE A 65 -10.71 12.96 14.67
CA ILE A 65 -9.58 12.90 15.61
C ILE A 65 -8.29 13.22 14.87
N ILE A 66 -8.07 12.58 13.71
CA ILE A 66 -6.92 12.83 12.85
C ILE A 66 -6.88 14.31 12.41
N ASP A 67 -8.03 14.89 12.04
CA ASP A 67 -8.10 16.30 11.62
C ASP A 67 -7.87 17.30 12.77
N SER A 68 -8.18 16.93 14.01
CA SER A 68 -8.09 17.83 15.18
C SER A 68 -6.69 17.95 15.78
N VAL A 69 -5.86 16.91 15.67
CA VAL A 69 -4.51 16.88 16.22
C VAL A 69 -3.53 17.19 15.10
N TYR A 70 -2.86 18.34 15.10
CA TYR A 70 -1.83 18.62 14.08
C TYR A 70 -0.76 19.56 14.59
N ILE A 71 0.43 19.46 14.01
CA ILE A 71 1.56 20.33 14.32
C ILE A 71 1.49 21.54 13.38
N ARG A 72 1.29 22.74 13.94
CA ARG A 72 1.17 24.00 13.16
C ARG A 72 2.36 24.28 12.22
N ARG A 73 3.55 23.77 12.55
CA ARG A 73 4.79 24.00 11.79
C ARG A 73 4.87 23.20 10.48
N PHE A 74 4.22 22.04 10.40
CA PHE A 74 4.28 21.12 9.26
C PHE A 74 2.98 21.10 8.43
N GLY A 75 1.98 21.92 8.78
CA GLY A 75 0.68 21.90 8.11
C GLY A 75 -0.21 20.73 8.54
N ARG A 76 -1.53 20.92 8.40
CA ARG A 76 -2.55 20.03 8.97
C ARG A 76 -2.47 18.59 8.43
N ASN A 77 -2.19 18.43 7.14
CA ASN A 77 -2.31 17.13 6.46
C ASN A 77 -0.94 16.42 6.29
N GLN A 78 0.16 17.16 6.17
CA GLN A 78 1.51 16.56 6.02
C GLN A 78 2.07 16.01 7.33
N THR A 79 1.60 16.51 8.48
CA THR A 79 2.04 16.05 9.82
C THR A 79 1.77 14.55 10.05
N TRP A 80 0.65 14.03 9.55
CA TRP A 80 0.24 12.63 9.77
C TRP A 80 0.66 11.69 8.64
N LEU A 81 0.84 12.21 7.43
CA LEU A 81 1.16 11.39 6.26
C LEU A 81 2.50 10.64 6.45
N ILE A 82 3.55 11.37 6.86
CA ILE A 82 4.90 10.82 7.05
C ILE A 82 4.95 9.73 8.13
N PRO A 83 4.49 9.96 9.39
CA PRO A 83 4.60 8.94 10.43
C PRO A 83 3.74 7.71 10.13
N ILE A 84 2.53 7.87 9.59
CA ILE A 84 1.68 6.73 9.23
C ILE A 84 2.36 5.89 8.13
N GLN A 85 2.90 6.55 7.10
CA GLN A 85 3.59 5.87 6.01
C GLN A 85 4.82 5.08 6.50
N LEU A 86 5.61 5.66 7.41
CA LEU A 86 6.76 4.99 8.02
C LEU A 86 6.36 3.79 8.88
N ILE A 87 5.31 3.93 9.70
CA ILE A 87 4.83 2.84 10.55
C ILE A 87 4.32 1.68 9.68
N ILE A 88 3.57 1.96 8.61
CA ILE A 88 3.12 0.94 7.65
C ILE A 88 4.34 0.24 7.04
N GLY A 89 5.35 0.99 6.60
CA GLY A 89 6.59 0.43 6.04
C GLY A 89 7.32 -0.49 7.01
N ILE A 90 7.46 -0.09 8.28
CA ILE A 90 8.10 -0.89 9.34
C ILE A 90 7.30 -2.17 9.61
N ILE A 91 5.98 -2.09 9.73
CA ILE A 91 5.15 -3.26 9.98
C ILE A 91 5.21 -4.25 8.82
N LEU A 92 5.16 -3.76 7.57
CA LEU A 92 5.31 -4.61 6.39
C LEU A 92 6.70 -5.25 6.30
N PHE A 93 7.75 -4.50 6.63
CA PHE A 93 9.12 -5.01 6.67
C PHE A 93 9.27 -6.14 7.70
N ILE A 94 8.75 -5.94 8.91
CA ILE A 94 8.74 -6.98 9.94
C ILE A 94 7.92 -8.18 9.47
N LEU A 95 6.73 -7.95 8.93
CA LEU A 95 5.84 -9.00 8.43
C LEU A 95 6.53 -9.86 7.36
N SER A 96 7.36 -9.27 6.49
CA SER A 96 8.12 -10.00 5.46
C SER A 96 8.95 -11.15 6.05
N PHE A 97 9.50 -11.02 7.26
CA PHE A 97 10.30 -12.08 7.89
C PHE A 97 9.44 -13.20 8.50
N TYR A 98 8.22 -12.90 8.93
CA TYR A 98 7.35 -13.82 9.64
C TYR A 98 6.22 -14.41 8.78
N LEU A 99 5.96 -13.84 7.59
CA LEU A 99 4.83 -14.19 6.73
C LEU A 99 4.81 -15.68 6.37
N GLU A 100 5.96 -16.23 5.94
CA GLU A 100 6.07 -17.65 5.57
C GLU A 100 5.76 -18.58 6.75
N SER A 101 6.31 -18.27 7.94
CA SER A 101 6.04 -18.99 9.18
C SER A 101 4.56 -18.94 9.56
N LEU A 102 3.91 -17.77 9.43
CA LEU A 102 2.50 -17.59 9.77
C LEU A 102 1.57 -18.35 8.81
N LEU A 103 1.93 -18.42 7.53
CA LEU A 103 1.17 -19.16 6.51
C LEU A 103 1.31 -20.67 6.67
N ILE A 104 2.52 -21.18 6.92
CA ILE A 104 2.77 -22.62 7.13
C ILE A 104 2.05 -23.14 8.38
N ASN A 105 2.11 -22.37 9.48
CA ASN A 105 1.48 -22.76 10.74
C ASN A 105 -0.03 -22.43 10.81
N LEU A 106 -0.60 -21.83 9.74
CA LEU A 106 -2.01 -21.40 9.67
C LEU A 106 -2.46 -20.60 10.90
N GLU A 107 -1.60 -19.70 11.39
CA GLU A 107 -1.90 -18.85 12.57
C GLU A 107 -2.76 -17.65 12.18
N ILE A 108 -3.96 -17.92 11.69
CA ILE A 108 -4.82 -16.93 11.04
C ILE A 108 -5.25 -15.81 11.99
N ILE A 109 -5.42 -16.10 13.28
CA ILE A 109 -5.76 -15.05 14.26
C ILE A 109 -4.64 -13.99 14.33
N ARG A 110 -3.37 -14.42 14.39
CA ARG A 110 -2.24 -13.49 14.43
C ARG A 110 -2.10 -12.76 13.11
N LEU A 111 -2.26 -13.47 11.99
CA LEU A 111 -2.26 -12.89 10.66
C LEU A 111 -3.34 -11.79 10.54
N THR A 112 -4.58 -12.10 10.91
CA THR A 112 -5.71 -11.17 10.90
C THR A 112 -5.44 -9.97 11.78
N ILE A 113 -4.88 -10.12 12.99
CA ILE A 113 -4.58 -8.98 13.88
C ILE A 113 -3.54 -8.04 13.24
N VAL A 114 -2.44 -8.59 12.70
CA VAL A 114 -1.40 -7.78 12.06
C VAL A 114 -1.95 -7.05 10.84
N PHE A 115 -2.67 -7.75 9.97
CA PHE A 115 -3.30 -7.14 8.79
C PHE A 115 -4.39 -6.14 9.14
N LEU A 116 -5.14 -6.35 10.23
CA LEU A 116 -6.13 -5.41 10.72
C LEU A 116 -5.47 -4.11 11.21
N LEU A 117 -4.31 -4.19 11.88
CA LEU A 117 -3.51 -3.01 12.24
C LEU A 117 -2.99 -2.27 11.00
N ILE A 118 -2.49 -3.00 10.00
CA ILE A 118 -2.07 -2.41 8.72
C ILE A 118 -3.25 -1.71 8.04
N CYS A 119 -4.41 -2.34 7.95
CA CYS A 119 -5.61 -1.75 7.35
C CYS A 119 -6.11 -0.52 8.11
N LEU A 120 -6.00 -0.50 9.45
CA LEU A 120 -6.35 0.67 10.24
C LEU A 120 -5.43 1.85 9.92
N LEU A 121 -4.13 1.60 9.77
CA LEU A 121 -3.15 2.62 9.39
C LEU A 121 -3.37 3.10 7.95
N ILE A 122 -3.61 2.20 7.00
CA ILE A 122 -3.91 2.57 5.60
C ILE A 122 -5.21 3.37 5.52
N ALA A 123 -6.24 2.97 6.24
CA ALA A 123 -7.50 3.73 6.30
C ALA A 123 -7.31 5.13 6.90
N SER A 124 -6.38 5.26 7.86
CA SER A 124 -6.01 6.57 8.43
C SER A 124 -5.22 7.42 7.44
N GLN A 125 -4.31 6.81 6.69
CA GLN A 125 -3.57 7.47 5.62
C GLN A 125 -4.50 7.96 4.50
N ASP A 126 -5.47 7.13 4.10
CA ASP A 126 -6.45 7.43 3.06
C ASP A 126 -7.21 8.72 3.38
N ILE A 127 -7.66 8.88 4.63
CA ILE A 127 -8.31 10.12 5.10
C ILE A 127 -7.40 11.34 4.93
N VAL A 128 -6.12 11.21 5.32
CA VAL A 128 -5.15 12.30 5.26
C VAL A 128 -4.85 12.71 3.82
N VAL A 129 -4.65 11.72 2.94
CA VAL A 129 -4.34 11.94 1.51
C VAL A 129 -5.57 12.50 0.77
N ASP A 130 -6.77 12.01 1.08
CA ASP A 130 -8.02 12.53 0.51
C ASP A 130 -8.29 13.98 0.94
N GLY A 131 -8.08 14.30 2.23
CA GLY A 131 -8.20 15.67 2.72
C GLY A 131 -7.15 16.61 2.10
N TRP A 132 -5.93 16.12 1.86
CA TRP A 132 -4.87 16.89 1.23
C TRP A 132 -5.10 17.13 -0.26
N SER A 133 -5.50 16.11 -1.01
CA SER A 133 -5.76 16.22 -2.45
C SER A 133 -6.89 17.21 -2.74
N VAL A 134 -7.99 17.17 -1.98
CA VAL A 134 -9.10 18.13 -2.15
C VAL A 134 -8.64 19.56 -1.87
N CYS A 135 -7.86 19.80 -0.82
CA CYS A 135 -7.31 21.12 -0.53
C CYS A 135 -6.40 21.63 -1.65
N LEU A 136 -5.59 20.75 -2.24
CA LEU A 136 -4.66 21.08 -3.33
C LEU A 136 -5.43 21.47 -4.62
N PHE A 137 -6.48 20.73 -4.95
CA PHE A 137 -7.27 20.94 -6.18
C PHE A 137 -8.43 21.94 -6.04
N SER A 138 -8.76 22.38 -4.83
CA SER A 138 -9.85 23.33 -4.55
C SER A 138 -9.73 24.63 -5.35
N SER A 139 -8.50 25.09 -5.65
CA SER A 139 -8.24 26.33 -6.38
C SER A 139 -8.48 26.25 -7.90
N ILE A 140 -8.72 25.05 -8.45
CA ILE A 140 -8.87 24.81 -9.90
C ILE A 140 -10.15 24.05 -10.19
N ASN A 141 -10.20 22.77 -9.81
CA ASN A 141 -11.37 21.92 -9.99
C ASN A 141 -11.29 20.71 -9.05
N PRO A 142 -12.16 20.59 -8.04
CA PRO A 142 -12.07 19.53 -7.04
C PRO A 142 -12.24 18.12 -7.63
N GLN A 143 -12.85 17.98 -8.80
CA GLN A 143 -13.06 16.71 -9.51
C GLN A 143 -11.75 16.00 -9.91
N TRP A 144 -10.64 16.74 -10.06
CA TRP A 144 -9.34 16.13 -10.32
C TRP A 144 -8.88 15.23 -9.17
N SER A 145 -9.28 15.53 -7.94
CA SER A 145 -8.95 14.75 -6.75
C SER A 145 -9.41 13.29 -6.88
N SER A 146 -10.70 13.08 -7.14
CA SER A 146 -11.30 11.75 -7.28
C SER A 146 -10.78 11.00 -8.52
N THR A 147 -10.42 11.73 -9.58
CA THR A 147 -9.84 11.15 -10.80
C THR A 147 -8.45 10.59 -10.52
N CYS A 148 -7.59 11.37 -9.85
CA CYS A 148 -6.26 10.93 -9.46
C CYS A 148 -6.31 9.72 -8.51
N GLN A 149 -7.23 9.74 -7.55
CA GLN A 149 -7.47 8.63 -6.63
C GLN A 149 -7.84 7.35 -7.38
N THR A 150 -8.83 7.41 -8.27
CA THR A 150 -9.31 6.24 -9.01
C THR A 150 -8.20 5.65 -9.87
N ILE A 151 -7.47 6.48 -10.61
CA ILE A 151 -6.37 6.03 -11.47
C ILE A 151 -5.26 5.42 -10.62
N GLY A 152 -4.83 6.13 -9.58
CA GLY A 152 -3.72 5.69 -8.73
C GLY A 152 -4.02 4.38 -8.02
N LEU A 153 -5.17 4.26 -7.36
CA LEU A 153 -5.56 3.04 -6.65
C LEU A 153 -5.76 1.86 -7.59
N THR A 154 -6.34 2.06 -8.78
CA THR A 154 -6.55 0.98 -9.76
C THR A 154 -5.22 0.47 -10.31
N VAL A 155 -4.34 1.39 -10.73
CA VAL A 155 -3.01 1.05 -11.26
C VAL A 155 -2.16 0.41 -10.16
N GLY A 156 -2.10 1.02 -8.98
CA GLY A 156 -1.36 0.49 -7.84
C GLY A 156 -1.88 -0.88 -7.40
N GLY A 157 -3.20 -1.04 -7.30
CA GLY A 157 -3.84 -2.30 -6.93
C GLY A 157 -3.54 -3.42 -7.92
N PHE A 158 -3.53 -3.11 -9.22
CA PHE A 158 -3.12 -4.05 -10.26
C PHE A 158 -1.64 -4.43 -10.13
N ILE A 159 -0.75 -3.46 -9.88
CA ILE A 159 0.69 -3.71 -9.66
C ILE A 159 0.89 -4.59 -8.41
N GLY A 160 0.25 -4.24 -7.30
CA GLY A 160 0.38 -4.94 -6.02
C GLY A 160 -0.17 -6.36 -6.02
N SER A 161 -1.25 -6.61 -6.74
CA SER A 161 -1.86 -7.95 -6.85
C SER A 161 -1.24 -8.79 -7.96
N THR A 162 -0.96 -8.23 -9.14
CA THR A 162 -0.54 -9.04 -10.30
C THR A 162 0.97 -9.10 -10.45
N ILE A 163 1.66 -7.96 -10.38
CA ILE A 163 3.10 -7.89 -10.66
C ILE A 163 3.89 -8.46 -9.49
N LEU A 164 3.57 -8.06 -8.25
CA LEU A 164 4.27 -8.56 -7.07
C LEU A 164 4.16 -10.09 -6.91
N LEU A 165 2.95 -10.66 -7.04
CA LEU A 165 2.74 -12.12 -7.01
C LEU A 165 3.51 -12.83 -8.13
N THR A 166 3.49 -12.26 -9.33
CA THR A 166 4.15 -12.85 -10.51
C THR A 166 5.67 -12.88 -10.34
N PHE A 167 6.27 -11.81 -9.78
CA PHE A 167 7.71 -11.72 -9.55
C PHE A 167 8.19 -12.43 -8.27
N GLU A 168 7.33 -12.60 -7.26
CA GLU A 168 7.61 -13.41 -6.07
C GLU A 168 7.63 -14.91 -6.40
N SER A 169 6.73 -15.36 -7.29
CA SER A 169 6.66 -16.77 -7.64
C SER A 169 7.96 -17.26 -8.30
N SER A 170 8.61 -18.21 -7.63
CA SER A 170 9.85 -18.84 -8.13
C SER A 170 9.62 -19.55 -9.47
N ASN A 171 8.43 -20.13 -9.67
CA ASN A 171 8.04 -20.79 -10.92
C ASN A 171 7.97 -19.85 -12.12
N PHE A 172 7.39 -18.65 -11.99
CA PHE A 172 7.32 -17.69 -13.09
C PHE A 172 8.70 -17.10 -13.39
N THR A 173 9.43 -16.71 -12.34
CA THR A 173 10.80 -16.17 -12.49
C THR A 173 11.74 -17.17 -13.15
N ASN A 174 11.65 -18.44 -12.78
CA ASN A 174 12.46 -19.50 -13.36
C ASN A 174 12.09 -19.76 -14.83
N LYS A 175 10.79 -19.79 -15.16
CA LYS A 175 10.29 -20.15 -16.49
C LYS A 175 10.32 -19.03 -17.54
N TYR A 176 10.02 -17.79 -17.15
CA TYR A 176 9.87 -16.68 -18.10
C TYR A 176 11.02 -15.68 -18.09
N ILE A 177 11.90 -15.71 -17.07
CA ILE A 177 13.05 -14.81 -16.99
C ILE A 177 14.35 -15.62 -17.05
N ARG A 178 14.52 -16.65 -16.22
CA ARG A 178 15.81 -17.38 -16.12
C ARG A 178 16.03 -18.41 -17.23
N GLU A 179 15.00 -19.12 -17.68
CA GLU A 179 15.08 -20.01 -18.85
C GLU A 179 15.48 -19.28 -20.14
N PRO A 180 14.84 -18.14 -20.53
CA PRO A 180 15.28 -17.40 -21.71
C PRO A 180 16.63 -16.66 -21.55
N LEU A 181 17.07 -16.37 -20.31
CA LEU A 181 18.40 -15.79 -20.03
C LEU A 181 19.48 -16.80 -19.60
N SER A 182 19.24 -18.11 -19.72
CA SER A 182 20.24 -19.17 -19.41
C SER A 182 20.84 -19.11 -17.99
N HIS A 183 20.08 -18.64 -16.99
CA HIS A 183 20.53 -18.58 -15.59
C HIS A 183 20.06 -19.80 -14.79
N PRO A 184 20.84 -20.28 -13.79
CA PRO A 184 20.45 -21.45 -12.99
C PRO A 184 19.19 -21.19 -12.16
N HIS A 185 18.32 -22.19 -12.08
CA HIS A 185 17.08 -22.13 -11.28
C HIS A 185 17.43 -21.86 -9.81
N ARG A 186 16.82 -20.85 -9.22
CA ARG A 186 16.91 -20.57 -7.77
C ARG A 186 15.52 -20.66 -7.14
N SER A 187 15.47 -21.01 -5.85
CA SER A 187 14.24 -21.10 -5.06
C SER A 187 13.59 -19.75 -4.74
N LYS A 188 14.27 -18.64 -4.99
CA LYS A 188 13.78 -17.26 -4.75
C LYS A 188 13.38 -16.56 -6.07
N GLY A 189 12.34 -15.73 -6.02
CA GLY A 189 11.89 -14.83 -7.10
C GLY A 189 12.95 -13.80 -7.52
N LEU A 190 12.68 -12.98 -8.54
CA LEU A 190 13.67 -12.05 -9.09
C LEU A 190 13.95 -10.87 -8.14
N PHE A 191 12.92 -10.45 -7.42
CA PHE A 191 12.98 -9.45 -6.35
C PHE A 191 12.47 -10.09 -5.07
N SER A 192 13.17 -9.88 -3.96
CA SER A 192 12.67 -10.25 -2.63
C SER A 192 11.67 -9.19 -2.17
N ILE A 193 10.63 -9.56 -1.42
CA ILE A 193 9.70 -8.60 -0.79
C ILE A 193 10.48 -7.53 -0.01
N GLU A 194 11.59 -7.90 0.64
CA GLU A 194 12.52 -7.00 1.30
C GLU A 194 13.09 -5.90 0.38
N GLN A 195 13.48 -6.24 -0.85
CA GLN A 195 14.03 -5.28 -1.80
C GLN A 195 12.95 -4.33 -2.30
N PHE A 196 11.75 -4.86 -2.57
CA PHE A 196 10.60 -4.05 -2.96
C PHE A 196 10.20 -3.08 -1.83
N ILE A 197 10.13 -3.57 -0.59
CA ILE A 197 9.83 -2.73 0.59
C ILE A 197 10.92 -1.67 0.78
N SER A 198 12.20 -2.00 0.65
CA SER A 198 13.30 -1.02 0.78
C SER A 198 13.24 0.08 -0.29
N PHE A 199 12.88 -0.28 -1.52
CA PHE A 199 12.71 0.68 -2.63
C PHE A 199 11.50 1.59 -2.38
N VAL A 200 10.38 1.01 -1.95
CA VAL A 200 9.16 1.74 -1.61
C VAL A 200 9.42 2.72 -0.46
N VAL A 201 10.10 2.29 0.61
CA VAL A 201 10.48 3.15 1.74
C VAL A 201 11.41 4.28 1.31
N SER A 202 12.43 3.99 0.49
CA SER A 202 13.36 5.00 -0.02
C SER A 202 12.66 6.06 -0.87
N LYS A 203 11.68 5.67 -1.69
CA LYS A 203 10.94 6.62 -2.53
C LYS A 203 9.92 7.43 -1.73
N MET A 204 9.39 6.87 -0.65
CA MET A 204 8.52 7.58 0.30
C MET A 204 9.27 8.65 1.10
N THR A 205 10.56 8.42 1.44
CA THR A 205 11.37 9.43 2.15
C THR A 205 11.72 10.62 1.27
N GLU A 206 12.00 10.42 -0.03
CA GLU A 206 12.31 11.54 -0.95
C GLU A 206 11.10 12.47 -1.16
N THR A 207 9.89 11.92 -1.22
CA THR A 207 8.66 12.72 -1.36
C THR A 207 8.26 13.47 -0.09
N ALA A 208 8.94 13.24 1.04
CA ALA A 208 8.67 13.92 2.31
C ALA A 208 9.50 15.21 2.50
N ASP A 209 10.57 15.38 1.70
CA ASP A 209 11.49 16.54 1.77
C ASP A 209 11.18 17.63 0.71
N GLU A 210 10.25 17.37 -0.22
CA GLU A 210 9.74 18.32 -1.25
C GLU A 210 8.42 19.00 -0.85
#